data_AF-A0A1C5LFV7-F1
#
_entry.id   AF-A0A1C5LFV7-F1
#
_cell.length_a   1.000
_cell.length_b   1.000
_cell.length_c   1.000
_cell.angle_alpha   90.00
_cell.angle_beta   90.00
_cell.angle_gamma   90.00
#
_symmetry.space_group_name_H-M   'P 1'
#
loop_
_entity.id
_entity.type
_entity.pdbx_description
1 polymer ?
#
loop_
_entity_poly.entity_id
_entity_poly.type
_entity_poly.pdbx_seq_one_letter_code
_entity_poly.pdbx_strand_id
1 'polypeptide(L)' 'MICLQKKRILIKHYQLIITLEPTLFECKIDQQIISIKGKNIEIHYYSQDEVMLYGEFESINIL' A
#
# COMPACT_ATOMS: atom_id res chain seq x y z
N MET A 1 -7.36 -6.09 -4.74
CA MET A 1 -6.38 -7.20 -4.91
C MET A 1 -4.99 -6.70 -4.53
N ILE A 2 -4.23 -7.43 -3.71
CA ILE A 2 -2.84 -7.09 -3.34
C ILE A 2 -1.90 -8.07 -4.04
N CYS A 3 -0.90 -7.56 -4.76
CA CYS A 3 0.12 -8.37 -5.43
C CYS A 3 1.51 -7.96 -4.94
N LEU A 4 2.27 -8.92 -4.41
CA LEU A 4 3.67 -8.74 -4.03
C LEU A 4 4.58 -9.14 -5.18
N GLN A 5 5.48 -8.23 -5.60
CA GLN A 5 6.47 -8.48 -6.65
C GLN A 5 7.84 -7.97 -6.22
N LYS A 6 8.72 -8.88 -5.75
CA LYS A 6 10.06 -8.56 -5.24
C LYS A 6 10.03 -7.49 -4.14
N LYS A 7 10.29 -6.22 -4.51
CA LYS A 7 10.36 -5.03 -3.63
C LYS A 7 9.20 -4.06 -3.90
N ARG A 8 8.10 -4.56 -4.48
CA ARG A 8 6.95 -3.74 -4.88
C ARG A 8 5.66 -4.39 -4.39
N ILE A 9 4.71 -3.55 -3.99
CA ILE A 9 3.34 -3.97 -3.69
C ILE A 9 2.42 -3.20 -4.63
N LEU A 10 1.62 -3.92 -5.42
CA LEU A 10 0.53 -3.34 -6.20
C LEU A 10 -0.78 -3.60 -5.46
N ILE A 11 -1.55 -2.53 -5.20
CA ILE A 11 -2.87 -2.59 -4.58
C ILE A 11 -3.88 -2.08 -5.59
N LYS A 12 -4.89 -2.91 -5.90
CA LYS A 12 -6.00 -2.56 -6.78
C LYS A 12 -7.30 -2.39 -6.02
N HIS A 13 -8.17 -1.54 -6.56
CA HIS A 13 -9.47 -1.13 -6.03
C HIS A 13 -9.38 -0.43 -4.68
N TYR A 14 -8.27 0.28 -4.44
CA TYR A 14 -8.21 1.16 -3.28
C TYR A 14 -9.18 2.32 -3.49
N GLN A 15 -9.87 2.72 -2.42
CA GLN A 15 -10.86 3.81 -2.44
C GLN A 15 -10.26 5.12 -1.94
N LEU A 16 -9.32 5.03 -0.99
CA LEU A 16 -8.71 6.18 -0.35
C LEU A 16 -7.33 5.80 0.18
N ILE A 17 -6.33 6.66 -0.02
CA ILE A 17 -5.06 6.60 0.72
C ILE A 17 -5.26 7.39 2.02
N ILE A 18 -5.06 6.74 3.15
CA ILE A 18 -5.24 7.31 4.49
C ILE A 18 -3.92 7.90 4.97
N THR A 19 -2.84 7.12 4.85
CA THR A 19 -1.51 7.48 5.37
C THR A 19 -0.45 7.14 4.33
N LEU A 20 0.50 8.06 4.12
CA LEU A 20 1.72 7.82 3.35
C LEU A 20 2.90 8.46 4.09
N GLU A 21 3.70 7.62 4.73
CA GLU A 21 4.94 7.97 5.39
C GLU A 21 6.05 6.98 4.97
N PRO A 22 7.34 7.33 5.12
CA PRO A 22 8.43 6.43 4.77
C PRO A 22 8.39 5.08 5.51
N THR A 23 7.67 4.97 6.62
CA THR A 23 7.56 3.74 7.42
C THR A 23 6.18 3.09 7.42
N LEU A 24 5.16 3.77 6.90
CA LEU A 24 3.77 3.34 6.98
C LEU A 24 2.99 3.81 5.75
N PHE A 25 2.31 2.88 5.11
CA PHE A 25 1.29 3.18 4.11
C PHE A 25 -0.04 2.55 4.51
N GLU A 26 -1.11 3.34 4.42
CA GLU A 26 -2.45 2.86 4.71
C GLU A 26 -3.44 3.27 3.62
N CYS A 27 -4.26 2.34 3.17
CA CYS A 27 -5.34 2.63 2.25
C CYS A 27 -6.63 1.88 2.64
N LYS A 28 -7.76 2.49 2.33
CA LYS A 28 -9.08 1.88 2.46
C LYS A 28 -9.42 1.05 1.22
N ILE A 29 -9.90 -0.16 1.45
CA ILE A 29 -10.53 -1.01 0.44
C ILE A 29 -11.85 -1.50 1.05
N ASP A 30 -12.97 -1.07 0.48
CA ASP A 30 -14.31 -1.34 0.99
C ASP A 30 -14.47 -0.99 2.49
N GLN A 31 -14.72 -1.99 3.34
CA GLN A 31 -14.87 -1.80 4.79
C GLN A 31 -13.57 -2.05 5.57
N GLN A 32 -12.46 -2.30 4.88
CA GLN A 32 -11.19 -2.69 5.48
C GLN A 32 -10.12 -1.64 5.24
N ILE A 33 -9.14 -1.60 6.14
CA ILE A 33 -7.91 -0.82 5.98
C ILE A 33 -6.75 -1.77 5.75
N ILE A 34 -6.04 -1.59 4.65
CA ILE A 34 -4.76 -2.25 4.42
C ILE A 34 -3.67 -1.36 5.01
N SER A 35 -2.93 -1.91 5.96
CA SER A 35 -1.81 -1.22 6.64
C SER A 35 -0.50 -1.93 6.32
N ILE A 36 0.42 -1.22 5.68
CA ILE A 36 1.71 -1.73 5.22
C ILE A 36 2.81 -1.00 5.98
N LYS A 37 3.60 -1.75 6.75
CA LYS A 37 4.75 -1.23 7.51
C LYS A 37 6.06 -1.64 6.86
N GLY A 38 7.06 -0.78 6.97
CA GLY A 38 8.36 -1.03 6.36
C GLY A 38 9.30 0.16 6.48
N LYS A 39 10.24 0.25 5.54
CA LYS A 39 11.20 1.36 5.41
C LYS A 39 11.26 1.84 3.98
N ASN A 40 11.45 3.15 3.82
CA ASN A 40 11.52 3.83 2.52
C ASN A 40 10.30 3.49 1.64
N ILE A 41 9.11 3.49 2.23
CA ILE A 41 7.86 3.26 1.51
C ILE A 41 7.53 4.51 0.69
N GLU A 42 7.40 4.32 -0.62
CA GLU A 42 7.10 5.40 -1.57
C GLU A 42 6.10 4.92 -2.62
N ILE A 43 5.20 5.83 -3.04
CA ILE A 43 4.32 5.59 -4.19
C ILE A 43 5.13 5.81 -5.46
N HIS A 44 5.25 4.75 -6.25
CA HIS A 44 5.92 4.80 -7.54
C HIS A 44 4.94 5.03 -8.70
N TYR A 45 3.68 4.66 -8.51
CA TYR A 45 2.59 4.88 -9.46
C TYR A 45 1.27 4.92 -8.69
N TYR A 46 0.38 5.84 -9.08
CA TYR A 46 -1.00 5.85 -8.61
C TYR A 46 -1.96 6.24 -9.75
N SER A 47 -3.10 5.56 -9.81
CA SER A 47 -4.25 5.88 -10.66
C SER A 47 -5.51 6.00 -9.81
N GLN A 48 -6.67 6.13 -10.45
CA GLN A 48 -7.95 6.19 -9.75
C GLN A 48 -8.25 4.93 -8.92
N ASP A 49 -7.72 3.78 -9.31
CA ASP A 49 -8.06 2.48 -8.71
C ASP A 49 -6.84 1.62 -8.36
N GLU A 50 -5.62 2.02 -8.71
CA GLU A 50 -4.41 1.25 -8.44
C GLU A 50 -3.30 2.10 -7.81
N VAL A 51 -2.58 1.53 -6.85
CA VAL A 51 -1.39 2.15 -6.27
C VAL A 51 -0.26 1.13 -6.20
N MET A 52 0.93 1.52 -6.66
CA MET A 52 2.14 0.71 -6.61
C MET A 52 3.13 1.35 -5.65
N LEU A 53 3.48 0.59 -4.62
CA LEU A 53 4.45 0.96 -3.59
C LEU A 53 5.79 0.31 -3.84
N TYR A 54 6.86 1.02 -3.55
CA TYR A 54 8.21 0.46 -3.41
C TYR A 54 8.66 0.64 -1.96
N GLY A 55 9.52 -0.24 -1.50
CA GLY A 55 10.10 -0.15 -0.16
C GLY A 55 10.65 -1.49 0.33
N GLU A 56 11.16 -1.46 1.54
CA GLU A 56 11.47 -2.65 2.33
C GLU A 56 10.28 -2.95 3.22
N PHE A 57 9.43 -3.89 2.82
CA PHE A 57 8.19 -4.20 3.52
C PHE A 57 8.44 -5.21 4.64
N GLU A 58 7.95 -4.90 5.83
CA GLU A 58 8.08 -5.73 7.04
C GLU A 58 6.78 -6.47 7.36
N SER A 59 5.62 -5.82 7.19
CA SER A 59 4.32 -6.47 7.42
C SER A 59 3.19 -5.82 6.62
N ILE A 60 2.17 -6.62 6.36
CA ILE A 60 0.90 -6.20 5.76
C ILE A 60 -0.22 -6.70 6.66
N ASN A 61 -1.02 -5.79 7.20
CA ASN A 61 -2.15 -6.10 8.07
C ASN A 61 -3.45 -5.62 7.40
N ILE A 62 -4.52 -6.36 7.65
CA ILE A 62 -5.88 -6.04 7.22
C ILE A 62 -6.67 -5.76 8.50
N LEU A 63 -7.16 -4.53 8.64
CA LEU A 63 -7.91 -4.03 9.79
C LEU A 63 -9.39 -3.82 9.43
#